data_AF-A0A943D809-F1
#
_entry.id   AF-A0A943D809-F1
#
_cell.length_a   1.000
_cell.length_b   1.000
_cell.length_c   1.000
_cell.angle_alpha   90.00
_cell.angle_beta   90.00
_cell.angle_gamma   90.00
#
_symmetry.space_group_name_H-M   'P 1'
#
loop_
_entity.id
_entity.type
_entity.pdbx_description
1 polymer ?
#
loop_
_entity_poly.entity_id
_entity_poly.type
_entity_poly.pdbx_seq_one_letter_code
_entity_poly.pdbx_strand_id
1 'polypeptide(L)'
;MKRLLLQIFAWLAILVGAGLMLQPTVSQYLTRRKSTAAVETFVQSAAESAAVAADDPTAENTRPYADLYDALQAYNVEIYAAGQSGLKDPFAYETPAFDLTAYGLPDDMIAALWVPRLDLDLPVYLGASTENMARGGALLGQTSMPLGGANTNTVIAAHRGYYGAEMLRNVQQIQIGDKITLTTPWETLTYRVCELKIIQPDDINAILIQPGRDLLTLTTCHPYTQNTQRYLVIAERDPDAAPATHEEDLAECAGSWDAAPRQVTVESPDGTAAVEEIAPESISPLPNEGSGEDAGGAYSNWMIWLENNALWAGIVLIAAVVGCGLILRRHRKD
;
A
#
# COMPACT_ATOMS: atom_id res chain seq x y z
N MET A 1 -27.74 -46.53 1.97
CA MET A 1 -27.70 -45.34 1.09
C MET A 1 -27.84 -44.03 1.87
N LYS A 2 -28.92 -43.79 2.63
CA LYS A 2 -29.12 -42.52 3.38
C LYS A 2 -27.99 -42.14 4.34
N ARG A 3 -27.45 -43.08 5.13
CA ARG A 3 -26.33 -42.81 6.07
C ARG A 3 -25.02 -42.41 5.37
N LEU A 4 -24.70 -43.05 4.25
CA LEU A 4 -23.49 -42.74 3.47
C LEU A 4 -23.58 -41.34 2.84
N LEU A 5 -24.75 -40.98 2.30
CA LEU A 5 -25.01 -39.64 1.77
C LEU A 5 -24.91 -38.56 2.85
N LEU A 6 -25.41 -38.83 4.06
CA LEU A 6 -25.30 -37.91 5.20
C LEU A 6 -23.83 -37.69 5.61
N GLN A 7 -23.03 -38.75 5.63
CA GLN A 7 -21.60 -38.66 5.94
C GLN A 7 -20.83 -37.85 4.89
N ILE A 8 -21.13 -38.04 3.60
CA ILE A 8 -20.52 -37.26 2.51
C ILE A 8 -20.89 -35.78 2.65
N PHE A 9 -22.15 -35.46 2.91
CA PHE A 9 -22.59 -34.08 3.10
C PHE A 9 -21.92 -33.42 4.32
N ALA A 10 -21.78 -34.16 5.42
CA ALA A 10 -21.07 -33.68 6.61
C ALA A 10 -19.60 -33.37 6.33
N TRP A 11 -18.89 -34.26 5.62
CA TRP A 11 -17.50 -34.01 5.21
C TRP A 11 -17.37 -32.81 4.25
N LEU A 12 -18.29 -32.66 3.31
CA LEU A 12 -18.32 -31.49 2.42
C LEU A 12 -18.53 -30.19 3.21
N ALA A 13 -19.47 -30.17 4.16
CA ALA A 13 -19.70 -29.00 5.01
C ALA A 13 -18.46 -28.65 5.85
N ILE A 14 -17.76 -29.64 6.40
CA ILE A 14 -16.51 -29.44 7.13
C ILE A 14 -15.42 -28.87 6.20
N LEU A 15 -15.27 -29.41 4.99
CA LEU A 15 -14.26 -28.93 4.03
C LEU A 15 -14.55 -27.50 3.56
N VAL A 16 -15.82 -27.17 3.31
CA VAL A 16 -16.24 -25.79 3.00
C VAL A 16 -15.94 -24.85 4.17
N GLY A 17 -16.27 -25.26 5.40
CA GLY A 17 -15.94 -24.49 6.61
C GLY A 17 -14.44 -24.26 6.77
N ALA A 18 -13.62 -25.31 6.61
CA ALA A 18 -12.16 -25.19 6.67
C ALA A 18 -11.59 -24.30 5.55
N GLY A 19 -12.14 -24.39 4.34
CA GLY A 19 -11.76 -23.52 3.23
C GLY A 19 -12.05 -22.05 3.50
N LEU A 20 -13.22 -21.74 4.05
CA LEU A 20 -13.59 -20.37 4.47
C LEU A 20 -12.67 -19.85 5.58
N MET A 21 -12.25 -20.68 6.53
CA MET A 21 -11.32 -20.28 7.58
C MET A 21 -9.90 -20.01 7.05
N LEU A 22 -9.45 -20.75 6.03
CA LEU A 22 -8.12 -20.57 5.44
C LEU A 22 -8.07 -19.44 4.41
N GLN A 23 -9.22 -19.03 3.84
CA GLN A 23 -9.27 -18.06 2.75
C GLN A 23 -8.57 -16.73 3.07
N PRO A 24 -8.76 -16.08 4.24
CA PRO A 24 -8.09 -14.82 4.55
C PRO A 24 -6.56 -14.95 4.59
N THR A 25 -6.04 -16.00 5.23
CA THR A 25 -4.59 -16.25 5.35
C THR A 25 -3.94 -16.54 4.00
N VAL A 26 -4.61 -17.36 3.16
CA VAL A 26 -4.12 -17.66 1.81
C VAL A 26 -4.15 -16.41 0.93
N SER A 27 -5.21 -15.61 1.00
CA SER A 27 -5.32 -14.35 0.26
C SER A 27 -4.21 -13.37 0.65
N GLN A 28 -3.99 -13.17 1.96
CA GLN A 28 -2.90 -12.34 2.49
C GLN A 28 -1.53 -12.80 1.98
N TYR A 29 -1.24 -14.10 2.07
CA TYR A 29 0.02 -14.66 1.60
C TYR A 29 0.25 -14.43 0.10
N LEU A 30 -0.77 -14.66 -0.73
CA LEU A 30 -0.67 -14.47 -2.18
C LEU A 30 -0.49 -13.00 -2.55
N THR A 31 -1.23 -12.09 -1.90
CA THR A 31 -1.10 -10.66 -2.17
C THR A 31 0.26 -10.12 -1.72
N ARG A 32 0.72 -10.48 -0.51
CA ARG A 32 2.05 -10.11 -0.01
C ARG A 32 3.14 -10.56 -0.98
N ARG A 33 3.08 -11.80 -1.47
CA ARG A 33 4.06 -12.33 -2.43
C ARG A 33 4.08 -11.54 -3.75
N LYS A 34 2.92 -11.12 -4.27
CA LYS A 34 2.85 -10.31 -5.49
C LYS A 34 3.46 -8.92 -5.27
N SER A 35 3.10 -8.26 -4.17
CA SER A 35 3.63 -6.94 -3.82
C SER A 35 5.15 -6.98 -3.61
N THR A 36 5.65 -7.93 -2.83
CA THR A 36 7.10 -8.11 -2.61
C THR A 36 7.83 -8.41 -3.92
N ALA A 37 7.30 -9.26 -4.80
CA ALA A 37 7.95 -9.53 -6.09
C ALA A 37 8.04 -8.29 -7.01
N ALA A 38 7.01 -7.44 -7.03
CA ALA A 38 7.03 -6.18 -7.76
C ALA A 38 8.08 -5.21 -7.19
N VAL A 39 8.11 -5.09 -5.86
CA VAL A 39 9.10 -4.28 -5.14
C VAL A 39 10.53 -4.78 -5.38
N GLU A 40 10.79 -6.07 -5.22
CA GLU A 40 12.12 -6.67 -5.46
C GLU A 40 12.62 -6.40 -6.88
N THR A 41 11.76 -6.60 -7.88
CA THR A 41 12.11 -6.34 -9.29
C THR A 41 12.47 -4.88 -9.53
N PHE A 42 11.70 -3.95 -8.94
CA PHE A 42 11.92 -2.53 -9.05
C PHE A 42 13.19 -2.07 -8.31
N VAL A 43 13.41 -2.55 -7.09
CA VAL A 43 14.60 -2.21 -6.29
C VAL A 43 15.86 -2.76 -6.97
N GLN A 44 15.80 -3.96 -7.56
CA GLN A 44 16.92 -4.52 -8.30
C GLN A 44 17.25 -3.69 -9.54
N SER A 45 16.26 -3.27 -10.34
CA SER A 45 16.52 -2.44 -11.53
C SER A 45 17.06 -1.06 -11.18
N ALA A 46 16.60 -0.46 -10.07
CA ALA A 46 17.16 0.77 -9.52
C ALA A 46 18.62 0.59 -9.08
N ALA A 47 18.93 -0.49 -8.36
CA ALA A 47 20.29 -0.79 -7.90
C ALA A 47 21.26 -1.04 -9.08
N GLU A 48 20.82 -1.77 -10.10
CA GLU A 48 21.61 -1.98 -11.33
C GLU A 48 21.89 -0.64 -12.03
N SER A 49 20.88 0.22 -12.14
CA SER A 49 21.04 1.55 -12.76
C SER A 49 21.98 2.45 -11.96
N ALA A 50 21.90 2.43 -10.63
CA ALA A 50 22.80 3.18 -9.75
C ALA A 50 24.25 2.69 -9.85
N ALA A 51 24.46 1.37 -9.95
CA ALA A 51 25.79 0.78 -10.12
C ALA A 51 26.45 1.19 -11.44
N VAL A 52 25.68 1.25 -12.53
CA VAL A 52 26.17 1.73 -13.84
C VAL A 52 26.59 3.22 -13.77
N ALA A 53 25.80 4.05 -13.10
CA ALA A 53 26.12 5.48 -12.94
C ALA A 53 27.39 5.72 -12.09
N ALA A 54 27.71 4.83 -11.15
CA ALA A 54 28.89 4.93 -10.30
C ALA A 54 30.22 4.55 -11.02
N ASP A 55 30.16 3.73 -12.07
CA ASP A 55 31.34 3.22 -12.78
C ASP A 55 31.93 4.22 -13.81
N ASP A 56 31.11 5.13 -14.35
CA ASP A 56 31.57 6.24 -15.21
C ASP A 56 30.91 7.59 -14.84
N PRO A 57 31.52 8.35 -13.91
CA PRO A 57 31.01 9.65 -13.47
C PRO A 57 31.21 10.78 -14.50
N THR A 58 31.85 10.52 -15.65
CA THR A 58 32.15 11.53 -16.69
C THR A 58 31.26 11.42 -17.93
N ALA A 59 30.48 10.36 -18.07
CA ALA A 59 29.50 10.23 -19.13
C ALA A 59 28.30 11.17 -18.88
N GLU A 60 28.15 12.20 -19.71
CA GLU A 60 26.94 13.04 -19.76
C GLU A 60 25.69 12.14 -19.93
N ASN A 61 24.71 12.29 -19.03
CA ASN A 61 23.42 11.56 -19.00
C ASN A 61 23.47 10.04 -18.67
N THR A 62 24.22 9.60 -17.65
CA THR A 62 24.14 8.22 -17.11
C THR A 62 22.98 7.95 -16.16
N ARG A 63 22.23 8.98 -15.74
CA ARG A 63 21.08 8.79 -14.85
C ARG A 63 19.95 8.06 -15.59
N PRO A 64 19.41 6.95 -15.06
CA PRO A 64 18.24 6.31 -15.66
C PRO A 64 17.10 7.33 -15.75
N TYR A 65 16.39 7.39 -16.87
CA TYR A 65 15.26 8.31 -17.05
C TYR A 65 15.62 9.79 -16.77
N ALA A 66 16.76 10.29 -17.26
CA ALA A 66 17.22 11.66 -17.01
C ALA A 66 16.17 12.74 -17.33
N ASP A 67 15.52 12.68 -18.50
CA ASP A 67 14.46 13.62 -18.88
C ASP A 67 13.28 13.62 -17.90
N LEU A 68 12.92 12.45 -17.36
CA LEU A 68 11.89 12.33 -16.33
C LEU A 68 12.37 12.99 -15.04
N TYR A 69 13.58 12.68 -14.58
CA TYR A 69 14.12 13.27 -13.35
C TYR A 69 14.08 14.80 -13.40
N ASP A 70 14.53 15.39 -14.51
CA ASP A 70 14.53 16.84 -14.70
C ASP A 70 13.12 17.41 -14.71
N ALA A 71 12.16 16.72 -15.35
CA ALA A 71 10.76 17.11 -15.35
C ALA A 71 10.13 17.04 -13.94
N LEU A 72 10.41 15.98 -13.18
CA LEU A 72 9.94 15.82 -11.80
C LEU A 72 10.55 16.87 -10.86
N GLN A 73 11.84 17.21 -11.05
CA GLN A 73 12.51 18.26 -10.30
C GLN A 73 11.89 19.64 -10.60
N ALA A 74 11.69 19.96 -11.87
CA ALA A 74 11.03 21.20 -12.28
C ALA A 74 9.61 21.31 -11.69
N TYR A 75 8.87 20.21 -11.69
CA TYR A 75 7.54 20.13 -11.08
C TYR A 75 7.55 20.41 -9.57
N ASN A 76 8.49 19.82 -8.82
CA ASN A 76 8.62 20.08 -7.38
C ASN A 76 8.85 21.56 -7.08
N VAL A 77 9.71 22.22 -7.87
CA VAL A 77 9.95 23.67 -7.76
C VAL A 77 8.67 24.47 -8.08
N GLU A 78 7.96 24.09 -9.14
CA GLU A 78 6.75 24.77 -9.58
C GLU A 78 5.61 24.68 -8.55
N ILE A 79 5.29 23.47 -8.07
CA ILE A 79 4.18 23.29 -7.11
C ILE A 79 4.45 24.00 -5.79
N TYR A 80 5.71 24.07 -5.35
CA TYR A 80 6.06 24.84 -4.16
C TYR A 80 5.90 26.33 -4.40
N ALA A 81 6.43 26.86 -5.51
CA ALA A 81 6.30 28.27 -5.87
C ALA A 81 4.83 28.71 -6.06
N ALA A 82 3.99 27.81 -6.56
CA ALA A 82 2.56 28.01 -6.74
C ALA A 82 1.74 27.75 -5.46
N GLY A 83 2.38 27.38 -4.35
CA GLY A 83 1.73 27.07 -3.06
C GLY A 83 0.72 25.93 -3.14
N GLN A 84 0.98 24.95 -4.02
CA GLN A 84 0.08 23.83 -4.34
C GLN A 84 -1.36 24.29 -4.64
N SER A 85 -1.50 25.43 -5.33
CA SER A 85 -2.81 26.01 -5.62
C SER A 85 -3.75 25.08 -6.42
N GLY A 86 -3.25 23.99 -7.02
CA GLY A 86 -4.04 22.97 -7.69
C GLY A 86 -4.79 22.00 -6.76
N LEU A 87 -4.48 21.95 -5.46
CA LEU A 87 -5.24 21.18 -4.45
C LEU A 87 -6.58 21.87 -4.14
N LYS A 88 -7.50 21.91 -5.12
CA LYS A 88 -8.79 22.61 -4.99
C LYS A 88 -10.00 21.69 -4.81
N ASP A 89 -9.86 20.43 -5.18
CA ASP A 89 -10.93 19.45 -5.13
C ASP A 89 -10.37 18.02 -4.96
N PRO A 90 -11.20 17.06 -4.51
CA PRO A 90 -10.77 15.69 -4.27
C PRO A 90 -10.18 14.97 -5.49
N PHE A 91 -10.57 15.34 -6.72
CA PHE A 91 -10.07 14.67 -7.93
C PHE A 91 -8.70 15.20 -8.36
N ALA A 92 -8.32 16.40 -7.89
CA ALA A 92 -7.05 17.03 -8.23
C ALA A 92 -5.84 16.21 -7.78
N TYR A 93 -5.95 15.43 -6.70
CA TYR A 93 -4.90 14.53 -6.24
C TYR A 93 -5.02 13.08 -6.77
N GLU A 94 -6.15 12.71 -7.37
CA GLU A 94 -6.30 11.40 -8.03
C GLU A 94 -5.59 11.35 -9.39
N THR A 95 -5.56 12.49 -10.09
CA THR A 95 -4.99 12.57 -11.44
C THR A 95 -3.45 12.57 -11.37
N PRO A 96 -2.78 11.64 -12.09
CA PRO A 96 -1.32 11.64 -12.14
C PRO A 96 -0.80 12.91 -12.83
N ALA A 97 0.26 13.49 -12.29
CA ALA A 97 0.89 14.68 -12.87
C ALA A 97 1.71 14.37 -14.15
N PHE A 98 2.08 13.10 -14.35
CA PHE A 98 2.90 12.63 -15.45
C PHE A 98 2.37 11.31 -16.00
N ASP A 99 2.57 11.09 -17.30
CA ASP A 99 2.52 9.76 -17.90
C ASP A 99 3.94 9.19 -17.88
N LEU A 100 4.21 8.25 -16.96
CA LEU A 100 5.54 7.68 -16.76
C LEU A 100 5.99 6.84 -17.96
N THR A 101 5.04 6.24 -18.69
CA THR A 101 5.33 5.42 -19.86
C THR A 101 5.89 6.23 -21.02
N ALA A 102 5.49 7.50 -21.14
CA ALA A 102 6.05 8.44 -22.10
C ALA A 102 7.55 8.71 -21.87
N TYR A 103 8.05 8.48 -20.66
CA TYR A 103 9.46 8.63 -20.30
C TYR A 103 10.22 7.29 -20.24
N GLY A 104 9.59 6.19 -20.64
CA GLY A 104 10.22 4.86 -20.75
C GLY A 104 10.16 3.99 -19.50
N LEU A 105 9.44 4.41 -18.45
CA LEU A 105 9.07 3.49 -17.37
C LEU A 105 8.00 2.49 -17.89
N PRO A 106 8.08 1.20 -17.51
CA PRO A 106 7.23 0.16 -18.09
C PRO A 106 5.78 0.23 -17.61
N ASP A 107 5.53 0.84 -16.45
CA ASP A 107 4.22 1.05 -15.86
C ASP A 107 4.23 2.29 -14.95
N ASP A 108 3.14 2.51 -14.22
CA ASP A 108 2.97 3.67 -13.34
C ASP A 108 3.74 3.56 -12.01
N MET A 109 4.52 2.49 -11.77
CA MET A 109 5.27 2.33 -10.52
C MET A 109 6.47 3.29 -10.51
N ILE A 110 6.48 4.22 -9.55
CA ILE A 110 7.52 5.24 -9.42
C ILE A 110 8.43 5.02 -8.21
N ALA A 111 7.97 4.24 -7.22
CA ALA A 111 8.77 3.93 -6.05
C ALA A 111 8.37 2.61 -5.39
N ALA A 112 9.27 2.11 -4.54
CA ALA A 112 9.03 1.05 -3.58
C ALA A 112 9.15 1.62 -2.16
N LEU A 113 8.08 1.50 -1.38
CA LEU A 113 8.02 1.93 0.01
C LEU A 113 8.26 0.73 0.93
N TRP A 114 9.20 0.87 1.86
CA TRP A 114 9.45 -0.10 2.92
C TRP A 114 9.16 0.52 4.29
N VAL A 115 8.25 -0.11 5.03
CA VAL A 115 7.86 0.29 6.39
C VAL A 115 8.15 -0.86 7.35
N PRO A 116 9.36 -0.94 7.93
CA PRO A 116 9.79 -2.09 8.73
C PRO A 116 8.92 -2.34 9.96
N ARG A 117 8.37 -1.29 10.59
CA ARG A 117 7.43 -1.45 11.72
C ARG A 117 6.22 -2.30 11.37
N LEU A 118 5.77 -2.26 10.11
CA LEU A 118 4.64 -3.01 9.61
C LEU A 118 5.06 -4.27 8.84
N ASP A 119 6.37 -4.54 8.70
CA ASP A 119 6.91 -5.57 7.81
C ASP A 119 6.28 -5.49 6.40
N LEU A 120 6.21 -4.25 5.87
CA LEU A 120 5.42 -3.90 4.70
C LEU A 120 6.30 -3.40 3.54
N ASP A 121 6.35 -4.20 2.48
CA ASP A 121 6.77 -3.80 1.15
C ASP A 121 5.56 -3.34 0.34
N LEU A 122 5.53 -2.06 -0.04
CA LEU A 122 4.42 -1.47 -0.77
C LEU A 122 4.91 -0.86 -2.09
N PRO A 123 4.50 -1.40 -3.25
CA PRO A 123 4.74 -0.72 -4.52
C PRO A 123 3.94 0.59 -4.56
N VAL A 124 4.55 1.66 -5.06
CA VAL A 124 3.97 3.01 -5.11
C VAL A 124 3.80 3.42 -6.56
N TYR A 125 2.56 3.71 -6.93
CA TYR A 125 2.15 4.09 -8.27
C TYR A 125 1.83 5.58 -8.35
N LEU A 126 2.08 6.22 -9.49
CA LEU A 126 1.75 7.63 -9.67
C LEU A 126 0.24 7.83 -9.94
N GLY A 127 -0.42 8.65 -9.12
CA GLY A 127 -1.84 8.96 -9.22
C GLY A 127 -2.74 7.96 -8.50
N ALA A 128 -3.66 8.47 -7.67
CA ALA A 128 -4.58 7.67 -6.87
C ALA A 128 -5.83 7.20 -7.65
N SER A 129 -5.62 6.65 -8.84
CA SER A 129 -6.67 5.98 -9.60
C SER A 129 -7.14 4.71 -8.88
N THR A 130 -8.37 4.26 -9.14
CA THR A 130 -8.90 3.00 -8.59
C THR A 130 -7.99 1.81 -8.91
N GLU A 131 -7.40 1.77 -10.10
CA GLU A 131 -6.49 0.71 -10.52
C GLU A 131 -5.18 0.73 -9.70
N ASN A 132 -4.58 1.91 -9.52
CA ASN A 132 -3.34 2.06 -8.77
C ASN A 132 -3.53 1.76 -7.28
N MET A 133 -4.61 2.27 -6.68
CA MET A 133 -4.98 2.03 -5.28
C MET A 133 -5.27 0.55 -5.01
N ALA A 134 -5.75 -0.20 -6.01
CA ALA A 134 -5.95 -1.65 -5.88
C ALA A 134 -4.64 -2.45 -5.88
N ARG A 135 -3.57 -1.91 -6.47
CA ARG A 135 -2.26 -2.59 -6.65
C ARG A 135 -1.27 -2.30 -5.52
N GLY A 136 -1.39 -1.16 -4.83
CA GLY A 136 -0.43 -0.74 -3.81
C GLY A 136 -0.73 0.64 -3.23
N GLY A 137 0.34 1.36 -2.88
CA GLY A 137 0.24 2.78 -2.54
C GLY A 137 0.14 3.63 -3.79
N ALA A 138 -0.48 4.79 -3.68
CA ALA A 138 -0.55 5.78 -4.74
C ALA A 138 0.02 7.12 -4.28
N LEU A 139 0.98 7.64 -5.04
CA LEU A 139 1.48 8.99 -4.88
C LEU A 139 0.40 9.98 -5.37
N LEU A 140 0.01 10.89 -4.49
CA LEU A 140 -1.03 11.87 -4.76
C LEU A 140 -0.57 12.96 -5.73
N GLY A 141 -1.38 13.26 -6.73
CA GLY A 141 -1.18 14.42 -7.59
C GLY A 141 -1.16 15.73 -6.79
N GLN A 142 -0.49 16.76 -7.31
CA GLN A 142 -0.32 18.07 -6.65
C GLN A 142 0.51 18.00 -5.35
N THR A 143 1.22 16.90 -5.10
CA THR A 143 2.20 16.74 -4.02
C THR A 143 3.59 16.45 -4.61
N SER A 144 4.64 16.56 -3.81
CA SER A 144 6.00 16.46 -4.34
C SER A 144 6.32 15.06 -4.87
N MET A 145 6.97 15.04 -6.03
CA MET A 145 7.57 13.85 -6.60
C MET A 145 8.69 13.34 -5.69
N PRO A 146 8.95 12.02 -5.66
CA PRO A 146 9.74 11.36 -4.63
C PRO A 146 11.25 11.52 -4.87
N LEU A 147 11.72 12.76 -5.00
CA LEU A 147 13.13 13.10 -5.20
C LEU A 147 13.79 13.66 -3.92
N GLY A 148 13.00 13.86 -2.86
CA GLY A 148 13.40 14.60 -1.66
C GLY A 148 13.78 16.06 -1.96
N GLY A 149 14.49 16.66 -1.02
CA GLY A 149 14.96 18.05 -1.07
C GLY A 149 14.10 19.02 -0.27
N ALA A 150 14.67 20.18 0.05
CA ALA A 150 13.98 21.19 0.84
C ALA A 150 12.74 21.72 0.13
N ASN A 151 11.69 22.02 0.91
CA ASN A 151 10.38 22.44 0.42
C ASN A 151 9.69 21.33 -0.40
N THR A 152 9.70 20.11 0.11
CA THR A 152 8.97 19.00 -0.49
C THR A 152 8.12 18.25 0.53
N ASN A 153 7.00 17.71 0.07
CA ASN A 153 6.18 16.76 0.80
C ASN A 153 5.60 15.74 -0.19
N THR A 154 6.19 14.55 -0.24
CA THR A 154 5.66 13.43 -1.02
C THR A 154 4.55 12.75 -0.23
N VAL A 155 3.36 12.64 -0.81
CA VAL A 155 2.19 12.08 -0.11
C VAL A 155 1.75 10.80 -0.76
N ILE A 156 1.73 9.71 0.00
CA ILE A 156 1.36 8.37 -0.47
C ILE A 156 0.10 7.92 0.25
N ALA A 157 -0.96 7.67 -0.50
CA ALA A 157 -2.19 7.08 -0.01
C ALA A 157 -2.18 5.56 -0.19
N ALA A 158 -2.70 4.82 0.78
CA ALA A 158 -3.00 3.40 0.59
C ALA A 158 -4.22 3.00 1.43
N HIS A 159 -4.90 1.93 1.04
CA HIS A 159 -6.07 1.46 1.80
C HIS A 159 -5.69 0.99 3.21
N ARG A 160 -6.66 1.07 4.12
CA ARG A 160 -6.56 0.48 5.46
C ARG A 160 -7.02 -0.97 5.43
N GLY A 161 -6.31 -1.79 4.67
CA GLY A 161 -6.72 -3.13 4.27
C GLY A 161 -7.57 -3.13 2.99
N TYR A 162 -7.30 -4.06 2.07
CA TYR A 162 -7.98 -4.15 0.77
C TYR A 162 -7.98 -5.57 0.21
N TYR A 163 -9.15 -6.23 0.13
CA TYR A 163 -9.32 -7.59 -0.42
C TYR A 163 -8.25 -8.61 0.05
N GLY A 164 -7.96 -8.62 1.36
CA GLY A 164 -6.95 -9.48 1.95
C GLY A 164 -5.51 -8.94 1.88
N ALA A 165 -5.23 -7.84 1.19
CA ALA A 165 -3.99 -7.08 1.36
C ALA A 165 -4.04 -6.32 2.69
N GLU A 166 -2.95 -6.31 3.48
CA GLU A 166 -2.91 -5.53 4.71
C GLU A 166 -2.73 -4.03 4.40
N MET A 167 -1.85 -3.67 3.46
CA MET A 167 -1.49 -2.28 3.16
C MET A 167 -1.24 -1.50 4.46
N LEU A 168 -1.88 -0.34 4.66
CA LEU A 168 -1.76 0.46 5.87
C LEU A 168 -2.78 0.09 6.96
N ARG A 169 -3.34 -1.13 6.97
CA ARG A 169 -4.33 -1.58 7.97
C ARG A 169 -3.88 -1.29 9.40
N ASN A 170 -2.61 -1.60 9.69
CA ASN A 170 -2.02 -1.50 11.02
C ASN A 170 -1.24 -0.19 11.23
N VAL A 171 -1.55 0.90 10.50
CA VAL A 171 -0.83 2.18 10.58
C VAL A 171 -0.59 2.70 12.01
N GLN A 172 -1.49 2.39 12.96
CA GLN A 172 -1.36 2.78 14.38
C GLN A 172 -0.19 2.11 15.12
N GLN A 173 0.44 1.07 14.56
CA GLN A 173 1.65 0.49 15.11
C GLN A 173 2.87 1.39 14.95
N ILE A 174 2.85 2.28 13.94
CA ILE A 174 3.93 3.23 13.66
C ILE A 174 4.07 4.21 14.82
N GLN A 175 5.31 4.44 15.24
CA GLN A 175 5.68 5.38 16.30
C GLN A 175 6.64 6.45 15.79
N ILE A 176 6.72 7.55 16.55
CA ILE A 176 7.76 8.58 16.35
C ILE A 176 9.14 7.92 16.40
N GLY A 177 10.00 8.29 15.45
CA GLY A 177 11.34 7.75 15.27
C GLY A 177 11.43 6.49 14.41
N ASP A 178 10.30 5.86 14.06
CA ASP A 178 10.32 4.72 13.14
C ASP A 178 10.90 5.13 11.78
N LYS A 179 11.66 4.22 11.18
CA LYS A 179 12.25 4.39 9.86
C LYS A 179 11.23 4.06 8.76
N ILE A 180 11.26 4.83 7.69
CA ILE A 180 10.55 4.57 6.44
C ILE A 180 11.53 4.81 5.31
N THR A 181 11.63 3.89 4.35
CA THR A 181 12.46 4.11 3.16
C THR A 181 11.61 4.13 1.90
N LEU A 182 12.01 4.98 0.96
CA LEU A 182 11.37 5.14 -0.34
C LEU A 182 12.44 4.98 -1.42
N THR A 183 12.46 3.83 -2.08
CA THR A 183 13.38 3.55 -3.18
C THR A 183 12.75 3.97 -4.50
N THR A 184 13.47 4.78 -5.26
CA THR A 184 13.09 5.26 -6.59
C THR A 184 14.06 4.70 -7.64
N PRO A 185 13.87 4.94 -8.95
CA PRO A 185 14.84 4.53 -9.97
C PRO A 185 16.22 5.16 -9.80
N TRP A 186 16.32 6.23 -8.99
CA TRP A 186 17.54 7.05 -8.86
C TRP A 186 18.26 6.84 -7.54
N GLU A 187 17.53 6.76 -6.43
CA GLU A 187 18.10 6.62 -5.09
C GLU A 187 17.07 6.06 -4.09
N THR A 188 17.58 5.60 -2.95
CA THR A 188 16.78 5.26 -1.77
C THR A 188 16.82 6.42 -0.78
N LEU A 189 15.65 6.98 -0.50
CA LEU A 189 15.45 8.07 0.46
C LEU A 189 15.04 7.47 1.81
N THR A 190 15.70 7.87 2.90
CA THR A 190 15.35 7.43 4.26
C THR A 190 14.70 8.56 5.04
N TYR A 191 13.61 8.24 5.71
CA TYR A 191 12.81 9.16 6.51
C TYR A 191 12.60 8.61 7.92
N ARG A 192 12.42 9.52 8.89
CA ARG A 192 12.07 9.21 10.28
C ARG A 192 10.74 9.83 10.64
N VAL A 193 9.83 9.01 11.18
CA VAL A 193 8.50 9.48 11.60
C VAL A 193 8.66 10.56 12.67
N CYS A 194 8.07 11.73 12.43
CA CYS A 194 8.19 12.90 13.29
C CYS A 194 6.84 13.37 13.83
N GLU A 195 5.73 13.08 13.12
CA GLU A 195 4.38 13.44 13.55
C GLU A 195 3.37 12.35 13.18
N LEU A 196 2.34 12.19 14.02
CA LEU A 196 1.17 11.36 13.76
C LEU A 196 -0.07 12.24 13.87
N LYS A 197 -0.95 12.20 12.87
CA LYS A 197 -2.16 13.02 12.85
C LYS A 197 -3.41 12.25 12.44
N ILE A 198 -4.57 12.71 12.89
CA ILE A 198 -5.87 12.35 12.33
C ILE A 198 -6.56 13.64 11.87
N ILE A 199 -6.99 13.67 10.61
CA ILE A 199 -7.61 14.84 9.99
C ILE A 199 -8.92 14.48 9.29
N GLN A 200 -9.67 15.49 8.86
CA GLN A 200 -10.83 15.29 7.99
C GLN A 200 -10.41 15.02 6.54
N PRO A 201 -11.20 14.26 5.75
CA PRO A 201 -10.86 13.95 4.37
C PRO A 201 -10.69 15.17 3.45
N ASP A 202 -11.32 16.30 3.77
CA ASP A 202 -11.26 17.57 3.05
C ASP A 202 -10.19 18.52 3.60
N ASP A 203 -9.49 18.16 4.68
CA ASP A 203 -8.40 18.96 5.22
C ASP A 203 -7.10 18.70 4.46
N ILE A 204 -6.82 19.58 3.50
CA ILE A 204 -5.60 19.51 2.70
C ILE A 204 -4.39 20.14 3.39
N ASN A 205 -4.57 20.86 4.51
CA ASN A 205 -3.49 21.66 5.11
C ASN A 205 -2.37 20.77 5.63
N ALA A 206 -2.71 19.60 6.19
CA ALA A 206 -1.75 18.67 6.75
C ALA A 206 -0.85 17.99 5.70
N ILE A 207 -1.21 18.06 4.41
CA ILE A 207 -0.44 17.49 3.31
C ILE A 207 0.28 18.55 2.46
N LEU A 208 0.23 19.82 2.87
CA LEU A 208 0.95 20.89 2.20
C LEU A 208 2.48 20.76 2.40
N ILE A 209 3.22 21.35 1.48
CA ILE A 209 4.66 21.55 1.58
C ILE A 209 4.93 22.53 2.72
N GLN A 210 5.82 22.12 3.62
CA GLN A 210 6.27 22.96 4.71
C GLN A 210 7.62 23.58 4.36
N PRO A 211 7.76 24.92 4.37
CA PRO A 211 9.00 25.59 3.97
C PRO A 211 10.21 25.08 4.76
N GLY A 212 11.28 24.73 4.03
CA GLY A 212 12.54 24.24 4.58
C GLY A 212 12.58 22.74 4.92
N ARG A 213 11.45 22.03 4.87
CA ARG A 213 11.38 20.59 5.22
C ARG A 213 11.38 19.70 3.98
N ASP A 214 11.87 18.47 4.14
CA ASP A 214 11.77 17.36 3.16
C ASP A 214 10.94 16.26 3.83
N LEU A 215 9.67 16.15 3.40
CA LEU A 215 8.67 15.31 4.07
C LEU A 215 8.19 14.16 3.20
N LEU A 216 7.89 13.06 3.87
CA LEU A 216 7.13 11.92 3.35
C LEU A 216 5.91 11.73 4.24
N THR A 217 4.72 11.85 3.67
CA THR A 217 3.45 11.65 4.38
C THR A 217 2.74 10.41 3.86
N LEU A 218 2.52 9.43 4.73
CA LEU A 218 1.64 8.29 4.44
C LEU A 218 0.24 8.62 4.95
N THR A 219 -0.79 8.36 4.12
CA THR A 219 -2.19 8.60 4.50
C THR A 219 -3.06 7.38 4.24
N THR A 220 -3.99 7.12 5.15
CA THR A 220 -4.98 6.06 5.01
C THR A 220 -6.29 6.41 5.71
N CYS A 221 -7.37 5.69 5.41
CA CYS A 221 -8.67 5.92 6.04
C CYS A 221 -8.66 5.67 7.56
N HIS A 222 -9.48 6.38 8.32
CA HIS A 222 -9.64 6.18 9.76
C HIS A 222 -11.07 6.54 10.20
N PRO A 223 -11.60 5.99 11.30
CA PRO A 223 -11.18 4.72 11.91
C PRO A 223 -11.44 3.55 10.97
N TYR A 224 -10.75 2.44 11.20
CA TYR A 224 -10.87 1.23 10.38
C TYR A 224 -12.33 0.81 10.25
N THR A 225 -12.76 0.50 9.03
CA THR A 225 -14.14 0.20 8.55
C THR A 225 -15.10 1.38 8.41
N GLN A 226 -14.85 2.53 9.05
CA GLN A 226 -15.75 3.70 8.96
C GLN A 226 -15.25 4.73 7.96
N ASN A 227 -13.92 4.88 7.82
CA ASN A 227 -13.27 5.71 6.80
C ASN A 227 -13.68 7.20 6.79
N THR A 228 -14.20 7.71 7.90
CA THR A 228 -14.72 9.08 8.06
C THR A 228 -13.62 10.15 8.17
N GLN A 229 -12.40 9.74 8.50
CA GLN A 229 -11.21 10.58 8.72
C GLN A 229 -10.01 9.99 7.97
N ARG A 230 -8.86 10.65 8.06
CA ARG A 230 -7.58 10.18 7.53
C ARG A 230 -6.56 10.10 8.65
N TYR A 231 -5.81 9.00 8.73
CA TYR A 231 -4.67 8.83 9.62
C TYR A 231 -3.40 9.13 8.82
N LEU A 232 -2.58 10.05 9.31
CA LEU A 232 -1.36 10.51 8.67
C LEU A 232 -0.16 10.10 9.51
N VAL A 233 0.85 9.57 8.84
CA VAL A 233 2.19 9.37 9.36
C VAL A 233 3.09 10.32 8.58
N ILE A 234 3.62 11.34 9.25
CA ILE A 234 4.49 12.33 8.63
C ILE A 234 5.92 12.02 9.08
N ALA A 235 6.79 11.79 8.12
CA ALA A 235 8.19 11.49 8.32
C ALA A 235 9.05 12.56 7.64
N GLU A 236 10.17 12.88 8.26
CA GLU A 236 11.13 13.88 7.77
C GLU A 236 12.41 13.20 7.34
N ARG A 237 13.03 13.73 6.29
CA ARG A 237 14.23 13.15 5.69
C ARG A 237 15.35 13.02 6.72
N ASP A 238 15.93 11.84 6.77
CA ASP A 238 17.12 11.51 7.57
C ASP A 238 18.29 11.25 6.61
N PRO A 239 19.04 12.28 6.21
CA PRO A 239 20.13 12.14 5.24
C PRO A 239 21.36 11.42 5.82
N ASP A 240 21.46 11.35 7.15
CA ASP A 240 22.59 10.73 7.86
C ASP A 240 22.32 9.24 8.19
N ALA A 241 21.12 8.74 7.89
CA ALA A 241 20.78 7.34 8.06
C ALA A 241 21.68 6.44 7.20
N ALA A 242 22.37 5.52 7.86
CA ALA A 242 23.14 4.49 7.16
C ALA A 242 22.20 3.55 6.38
N PRO A 243 22.58 3.12 5.16
CA PRO A 243 21.89 2.02 4.49
C PRO A 243 21.85 0.79 5.39
N ALA A 244 20.71 0.13 5.44
CA ALA A 244 20.49 -1.05 6.25
C ALA A 244 19.69 -2.07 5.45
N THR A 245 19.91 -3.34 5.76
CA THR A 245 19.12 -4.45 5.20
C THR A 245 17.75 -4.52 5.87
N HIS A 246 16.78 -5.18 5.23
CA HIS A 246 15.46 -5.38 5.85
C HIS A 246 15.56 -6.11 7.19
N GLU A 247 16.49 -7.06 7.35
CA GLU A 247 16.67 -7.77 8.62
C GLU A 247 17.16 -6.84 9.75
N GLU A 248 18.11 -5.95 9.44
CA GLU A 248 18.60 -4.95 10.39
C GLU A 248 17.50 -3.94 10.77
N ASP A 249 16.70 -3.51 9.80
CA ASP A 249 15.56 -2.63 10.02
C ASP A 249 14.49 -3.26 10.90
N LEU A 250 14.15 -4.53 10.65
CA LEU A 250 13.20 -5.29 11.47
C LEU A 250 13.73 -5.47 12.89
N ALA A 251 15.04 -5.72 13.06
CA ALA A 251 15.66 -5.82 14.37
C ALA A 251 15.65 -4.47 15.13
N GLU A 252 15.93 -3.36 14.43
CA GLU A 252 15.83 -2.00 14.98
C GLU A 252 14.39 -1.72 15.47
N CYS A 253 13.38 -2.04 14.66
CA CYS A 253 11.99 -1.89 15.04
C CYS A 253 11.63 -2.78 16.24
N ALA A 254 12.02 -4.07 16.24
CA ALA A 254 11.75 -4.98 17.35
C ALA A 254 12.38 -4.48 18.66
N GLY A 255 13.59 -3.92 18.61
CA GLY A 255 14.28 -3.36 19.78
C GLY A 255 13.69 -2.04 20.29
N SER A 256 13.08 -1.25 19.41
CA SER A 256 12.51 0.08 19.73
C SER A 256 11.00 0.07 20.00
N TRP A 257 10.34 -1.10 19.97
CA TRP A 257 8.90 -1.21 20.15
C TRP A 257 8.45 -0.67 21.51
N ASP A 258 7.55 0.32 21.47
CA ASP A 258 6.83 0.81 22.63
C ASP A 258 5.36 0.38 22.55
N ALA A 259 4.87 -0.31 23.58
CA ALA A 259 3.48 -0.75 23.69
C ALA A 259 2.53 0.35 24.19
N ALA A 260 3.05 1.52 24.61
CA ALA A 260 2.23 2.64 25.04
C ALA A 260 1.35 3.17 23.88
N PRO A 261 0.15 3.70 24.18
CA PRO A 261 -0.68 4.37 23.19
C PRO A 261 0.07 5.47 22.44
N ARG A 262 -0.17 5.54 21.13
CA ARG A 262 0.37 6.61 20.29
C ARG A 262 -0.31 7.91 20.64
N GLN A 263 0.49 8.95 20.87
CA GLN A 263 0.01 10.31 21.04
C GLN A 263 -0.20 10.90 19.63
N VAL A 264 -1.46 10.98 19.19
CA VAL A 264 -1.82 11.38 17.83
C VAL A 264 -2.54 12.72 17.87
N THR A 265 -2.10 13.67 17.05
CA THR A 265 -2.76 14.98 16.96
C THR A 265 -4.01 14.86 16.11
N VAL A 266 -5.19 15.09 16.69
CA VAL A 266 -6.48 15.07 16.01
C VAL A 266 -6.90 16.50 15.72
N GLU A 267 -7.02 16.81 14.43
CA GLU A 267 -7.43 18.12 13.93
C GLU A 267 -8.94 18.08 13.65
N SER A 268 -9.65 19.02 14.27
CA SER A 268 -11.08 19.19 14.15
C SER A 268 -11.44 20.16 13.02
N PRO A 269 -12.64 20.05 12.40
CA PRO A 269 -13.07 20.95 11.33
C PRO A 269 -13.07 22.43 11.70
N ASP A 270 -13.13 22.76 13.00
CA ASP A 270 -13.09 24.13 13.53
C ASP A 270 -11.67 24.70 13.66
N GLY A 271 -10.65 23.95 13.22
CA GLY A 271 -9.24 24.33 13.27
C GLY A 271 -8.59 24.13 14.63
N THR A 272 -9.29 23.49 15.59
CA THR A 272 -8.68 23.11 16.87
C THR A 272 -7.96 21.77 16.76
N ALA A 273 -6.89 21.61 17.53
CA ALA A 273 -6.12 20.37 17.59
C ALA A 273 -6.08 19.85 19.04
N ALA A 274 -6.28 18.55 19.21
CA ALA A 274 -6.16 17.84 20.48
C ALA A 274 -5.23 16.64 20.32
N VAL A 275 -4.60 16.19 21.41
CA VAL A 275 -3.84 14.94 21.39
C VAL A 275 -4.75 13.83 21.90
N GLU A 276 -4.89 12.77 21.12
CA GLU A 276 -5.61 11.56 21.48
C GLU A 276 -4.67 10.36 21.60
N GLU A 277 -5.00 9.45 22.50
CA GLU A 277 -4.28 8.20 22.70
C GLU A 277 -4.87 7.10 21.82
N ILE A 278 -4.11 6.66 20.82
CA ILE A 278 -4.50 5.57 19.91
C ILE A 278 -3.75 4.30 20.28
N ALA A 279 -4.49 3.25 20.59
CA ALA A 279 -3.91 1.98 20.98
C ALA A 279 -3.17 1.32 19.79
N PRO A 280 -1.95 0.78 19.99
CA PRO A 280 -1.07 0.38 18.89
C PRO A 280 -1.29 -1.07 18.44
N GLU A 281 -2.32 -1.77 18.93
CA GLU A 281 -2.51 -3.18 18.59
C GLU A 281 -2.83 -3.41 17.11
N SER A 282 -2.44 -4.58 16.60
CA SER A 282 -2.81 -5.02 15.25
C SER A 282 -4.32 -5.15 15.13
N ILE A 283 -4.86 -4.72 14.01
CA ILE A 283 -6.27 -4.89 13.69
C ILE A 283 -6.48 -6.25 13.01
N SER A 284 -7.36 -7.05 13.59
CA SER A 284 -7.79 -8.31 12.97
C SER A 284 -8.57 -8.03 11.68
N PRO A 285 -8.26 -8.72 10.57
CA PRO A 285 -9.03 -8.58 9.33
C PRO A 285 -10.47 -9.02 9.53
N LEU A 286 -11.43 -8.28 8.96
CA LEU A 286 -12.82 -8.71 8.93
C LEU A 286 -13.07 -9.77 7.85
N PRO A 287 -14.04 -10.71 8.06
CA PRO A 287 -14.41 -11.71 7.04
C PRO A 287 -14.89 -11.13 5.70
N ASN A 288 -15.32 -9.86 5.69
CA ASN A 288 -15.90 -9.16 4.54
C ASN A 288 -15.07 -7.94 4.10
N GLU A 289 -13.78 -7.82 4.48
CA GLU A 289 -12.89 -6.78 3.92
C GLU A 289 -12.96 -6.84 2.37
N GLY A 290 -13.61 -5.85 1.74
CA GLY A 290 -13.80 -5.76 0.28
C GLY A 290 -15.20 -6.09 -0.26
N SER A 291 -16.21 -6.39 0.56
CA SER A 291 -17.56 -6.70 0.00
C SER A 291 -18.45 -5.47 -0.29
N GLY A 292 -17.99 -4.25 0.00
CA GLY A 292 -18.77 -3.02 -0.19
C GLY A 292 -17.96 -1.93 -0.87
N GLU A 293 -18.23 -1.70 -2.15
CA GLU A 293 -17.92 -0.43 -2.81
C GLU A 293 -19.18 0.44 -2.77
N ASP A 294 -19.21 1.43 -1.87
CA ASP A 294 -20.02 2.63 -2.09
C ASP A 294 -19.18 3.59 -2.96
N ALA A 295 -18.93 3.23 -4.23
CA ALA A 295 -18.54 4.17 -5.30
C ALA A 295 -18.54 3.48 -6.68
N GLY A 296 -19.67 3.57 -7.38
CA GLY A 296 -19.79 3.66 -8.85
C GLY A 296 -18.77 2.96 -9.75
N GLY A 297 -18.81 1.63 -9.85
CA GLY A 297 -18.16 0.87 -10.92
C GLY A 297 -18.93 -0.40 -11.24
N ALA A 298 -19.67 -0.44 -12.35
CA ALA A 298 -20.50 -1.59 -12.74
C ALA A 298 -19.68 -2.77 -13.34
N TYR A 299 -18.46 -3.01 -12.85
CA TYR A 299 -17.74 -4.26 -13.06
C TYR A 299 -17.94 -5.10 -11.80
N SER A 300 -18.86 -6.06 -11.90
CA SER A 300 -19.47 -6.70 -10.75
C SER A 300 -18.45 -7.40 -9.85
N ASN A 301 -18.52 -7.08 -8.56
CA ASN A 301 -18.06 -7.79 -7.36
C ASN A 301 -17.99 -9.34 -7.51
N TRP A 302 -18.83 -9.92 -8.36
CA TRP A 302 -18.86 -11.35 -8.68
C TRP A 302 -17.64 -11.85 -9.47
N MET A 303 -17.07 -11.03 -10.37
CA MET A 303 -15.94 -11.43 -11.22
C MET A 303 -14.62 -11.38 -10.43
N ILE A 304 -14.43 -10.37 -9.60
CA ILE A 304 -13.27 -10.26 -8.68
C ILE A 304 -13.33 -11.35 -7.60
N TRP A 305 -14.53 -11.62 -7.05
CA TRP A 305 -14.74 -12.76 -6.15
C TRP A 305 -14.45 -14.09 -6.86
N LEU A 306 -14.88 -14.27 -8.11
CA LEU A 306 -14.58 -15.47 -8.89
C LEU A 306 -13.10 -15.61 -9.23
N GLU A 307 -12.39 -14.54 -9.58
CA GLU A 307 -10.96 -14.59 -9.88
C GLU A 307 -10.15 -14.97 -8.63
N ASN A 308 -10.52 -14.41 -7.47
CA ASN A 308 -9.89 -14.75 -6.19
C ASN A 308 -10.32 -16.11 -5.62
N ASN A 309 -11.47 -16.66 -6.04
CA ASN A 309 -11.99 -17.95 -5.58
C ASN A 309 -12.06 -19.02 -6.69
N ALA A 310 -11.47 -18.81 -7.86
CA ALA A 310 -11.54 -19.72 -9.01
C ALA A 310 -11.00 -21.12 -8.67
N LEU A 311 -9.95 -21.16 -7.84
CA LEU A 311 -9.39 -22.40 -7.28
C LEU A 311 -10.41 -23.16 -6.43
N TRP A 312 -11.20 -22.46 -5.61
CA TRP A 312 -12.25 -23.07 -4.78
C TRP A 312 -13.44 -23.54 -5.59
N ALA A 313 -13.90 -22.74 -6.56
CA ALA A 313 -14.93 -23.14 -7.51
C ALA A 313 -14.50 -24.41 -8.27
N GLY A 314 -13.23 -24.48 -8.68
CA GLY A 314 -12.63 -25.66 -9.30
C GLY A 314 -12.59 -26.89 -8.38
N ILE A 315 -12.14 -26.74 -7.12
CA ILE A 315 -12.08 -27.83 -6.14
C ILE A 315 -13.48 -28.37 -5.82
N VAL A 316 -14.47 -27.49 -5.62
CA VAL A 316 -15.85 -27.89 -5.34
C VAL A 316 -16.47 -28.60 -6.55
N LEU A 317 -16.21 -28.11 -7.76
CA LEU A 317 -16.67 -28.75 -9.00
C LEU A 317 -16.02 -30.12 -9.19
N ILE A 318 -14.71 -30.25 -8.98
CA ILE A 318 -13.99 -31.53 -9.08
C ILE A 318 -14.51 -32.52 -8.03
N ALA A 319 -14.71 -32.08 -6.78
CA ALA A 319 -15.26 -32.92 -5.72
C ALA A 319 -16.69 -33.39 -6.07
N ALA A 320 -17.52 -32.52 -6.64
CA ALA A 320 -18.87 -32.86 -7.09
C ALA A 320 -18.84 -33.85 -8.28
N VAL A 321 -17.96 -33.64 -9.26
CA VAL A 321 -17.82 -34.52 -10.43
C VAL A 321 -17.27 -35.89 -10.05
N VAL A 322 -16.25 -35.95 -9.18
CA VAL A 322 -15.70 -37.21 -8.65
C VAL A 322 -16.73 -37.93 -7.80
N GLY A 323 -17.46 -37.21 -6.95
CA GLY A 323 -18.56 -37.75 -6.16
C GLY A 323 -19.67 -38.37 -7.02
N CYS A 324 -20.17 -37.64 -8.03
CA CYS A 324 -21.15 -38.14 -8.98
C CYS A 324 -20.62 -39.31 -9.82
N GLY A 325 -19.37 -39.25 -10.28
CA GLY A 325 -18.73 -40.31 -11.06
C GLY A 325 -18.58 -41.63 -10.30
N LEU A 326 -18.26 -41.56 -9.01
CA LEU A 326 -18.20 -42.74 -8.12
C LEU A 326 -19.59 -43.36 -7.88
N ILE A 327 -20.62 -42.53 -7.77
CA ILE A 327 -22.01 -42.99 -7.63
C ILE A 327 -22.48 -43.69 -8.92
N LEU A 328 -22.21 -43.11 -10.09
CA LEU A 328 -22.58 -43.69 -11.39
C LEU A 328 -21.83 -44.99 -11.70
N ARG A 329 -20.55 -45.09 -11.33
CA ARG A 329 -19.77 -46.34 -11.47
C ARG A 329 -20.26 -47.46 -10.56
N ARG A 330 -20.82 -47.13 -9.40
CA ARG A 330 -21.40 -48.12 -8.47
C ARG A 330 -22.73 -48.66 -9.00
N HIS A 331 -23.56 -47.81 -9.61
CA HIS A 331 -24.82 -48.21 -10.23
C HIS A 331 -24.69 -49.01 -11.54
N ARG A 332 -23.55 -48.97 -12.24
CA ARG A 332 -23.29 -49.83 -13.41
C ARG A 332 -22.76 -51.23 -13.06
N LYS A 333 -22.49 -51.51 -11.78
CA LYS A 333 -21.99 -52.80 -11.30
C LYS A 333 -23.04 -53.62 -10.53
N ASP A 334 -24.24 -53.06 -10.37
CA ASP A 334 -25.45 -53.74 -9.89
C ASP A 334 -26.41 -53.91 -11.08
#